data_AF-A0A0E3NMP1-F1
#
_entry.id   AF-A0A0E3NMP1-F1
#
_cell.length_a   1.000
_cell.length_b   1.000
_cell.length_c   1.000
_cell.angle_alpha   90.00
_cell.angle_beta   90.00
_cell.angle_gamma   90.00
#
_symmetry.space_group_name_H-M   'P 1'
#
loop_
_entity.id
_entity.type
_entity.pdbx_description
1 polymer ?
#
loop_
_entity_poly.entity_id
_entity_poly.type
_entity_poly.pdbx_seq_one_letter_code
_entity_poly.pdbx_strand_id
1 'polypeptide(L)'
;MPEYGMLFFSYAREGEICPTDCPGLKDRCPTFRRNKPKTITEYTRELNNTIPDQVFESPQMKPGIGGLKGEKFKQNMLEIMEFISTLQEDRSLKRSEKLEDRAFFVATTYTCHGVLNFFYVT
;
A
#
# COMPACT_ATOMS: atom_id res chain seq x y z
N MET A 1 5.62 -17.05 -5.22
CA MET A 1 6.08 -16.50 -3.93
C MET A 1 6.19 -15.00 -4.07
N PRO A 2 5.77 -14.20 -3.09
CA PRO A 2 6.11 -12.77 -3.07
C PRO A 2 7.62 -12.62 -3.22
N GLU A 3 8.09 -11.69 -4.06
CA GLU A 3 9.49 -11.27 -4.03
C GLU A 3 9.81 -10.70 -2.63
N TYR A 4 11.06 -10.84 -2.18
CA TYR A 4 11.48 -10.40 -0.85
C TYR A 4 11.03 -8.96 -0.58
N GLY A 5 10.33 -8.74 0.54
CA GLY A 5 9.86 -7.42 0.96
C GLY A 5 8.46 -7.01 0.47
N MET A 6 7.70 -7.88 -0.19
CA MET A 6 6.32 -7.58 -0.61
C MET A 6 5.26 -8.24 0.26
N LEU A 7 4.22 -7.47 0.62
CA LEU A 7 2.99 -7.95 1.24
C LEU A 7 1.80 -7.69 0.32
N PHE A 8 1.02 -8.74 0.06
CA PHE A 8 -0.22 -8.67 -0.72
C PHE A 8 -1.41 -8.74 0.23
N PHE A 9 -2.26 -7.72 0.19
CA PHE A 9 -3.49 -7.67 0.95
C PHE A 9 -4.66 -8.08 0.06
N SER A 10 -5.52 -8.95 0.58
CA SER A 10 -6.77 -9.34 -0.07
C SER A 10 -7.83 -9.63 0.98
N TYR A 11 -9.02 -9.08 0.79
CA TYR A 11 -10.19 -9.55 1.51
C TYR A 11 -10.64 -10.92 1.02
N ALA A 12 -10.40 -11.28 -0.24
CA ALA A 12 -10.75 -12.60 -0.78
C ALA A 12 -9.90 -13.68 -0.09
N ARG A 13 -10.56 -14.71 0.44
CA ARG A 13 -9.91 -15.86 1.06
C ARG A 13 -9.34 -16.79 -0.02
N GLU A 14 -8.54 -17.75 0.42
CA GLU A 14 -8.05 -18.80 -0.47
C GLU A 14 -9.23 -19.51 -1.17
N GLY A 15 -9.13 -19.66 -2.50
CA GLY A 15 -10.20 -20.21 -3.33
C GLY A 15 -11.34 -19.24 -3.68
N GLU A 16 -11.41 -18.04 -3.09
CA GLU A 16 -12.39 -17.02 -3.45
C GLU A 16 -11.90 -16.17 -4.62
N ILE A 17 -12.68 -16.09 -5.70
CA ILE A 17 -12.38 -15.26 -6.86
C ILE A 17 -13.40 -14.11 -6.93
N CYS A 18 -12.92 -12.88 -6.83
CA CYS A 18 -13.75 -11.70 -7.01
C CYS A 18 -14.26 -11.61 -8.45
N PRO A 19 -15.53 -11.20 -8.66
CA PRO A 19 -16.01 -10.96 -10.00
C PRO A 19 -15.27 -9.77 -10.60
N THR A 20 -15.19 -9.80 -11.92
CA THR A 20 -14.56 -8.81 -12.78
C THR A 20 -15.13 -7.43 -12.37
N ASP A 21 -16.46 -7.26 -12.39
CA ASP A 21 -17.20 -6.02 -12.09
C ASP A 21 -17.41 -5.71 -10.60
N CYS A 22 -16.51 -6.17 -9.71
CA CYS A 22 -16.64 -5.92 -8.27
C CYS A 22 -16.74 -4.42 -7.95
N PRO A 23 -17.82 -3.96 -7.26
CA PRO A 23 -18.02 -2.54 -6.95
C PRO A 23 -17.11 -2.02 -5.84
N GLY A 24 -16.40 -2.91 -5.12
CA GLY A 24 -15.44 -2.49 -4.10
C GLY A 24 -16.01 -1.66 -2.94
N LEU A 25 -17.29 -1.85 -2.57
CA LEU A 25 -18.00 -1.05 -1.54
C LEU A 25 -17.28 -1.03 -0.20
N LYS A 26 -17.19 0.11 0.49
CA LYS A 26 -16.40 0.26 1.72
C LYS A 26 -16.71 -0.78 2.81
N ASP A 27 -17.99 -0.90 3.17
CA ASP A 27 -18.38 -1.55 4.43
C ASP A 27 -18.82 -3.01 4.25
N ARG A 28 -19.01 -3.47 3.01
CA ARG A 28 -19.55 -4.80 2.73
C ARG A 28 -19.04 -5.37 1.41
N CYS A 29 -18.78 -6.66 1.37
CA CYS A 29 -18.55 -7.40 0.13
C CYS A 29 -19.90 -8.00 -0.35
N PRO A 30 -20.45 -7.55 -1.49
CA PRO A 30 -21.71 -8.10 -2.01
C PRO A 30 -21.54 -9.53 -2.52
N THR A 31 -20.38 -9.86 -3.10
CA THR A 31 -20.07 -11.19 -3.65
C THR A 31 -20.08 -12.28 -2.58
N PHE A 32 -19.30 -12.07 -1.51
CA PHE A 32 -19.15 -13.06 -0.43
C PHE A 32 -20.02 -12.76 0.80
N ARG A 33 -20.93 -11.77 0.68
CA ARG A 33 -21.92 -11.37 1.69
C ARG A 33 -21.35 -11.14 3.11
N ARG A 34 -20.14 -10.59 3.21
CA ARG A 34 -19.45 -10.31 4.48
C ARG A 34 -19.27 -8.81 4.73
N ASN A 35 -19.25 -8.45 6.00
CA ASN A 35 -18.90 -7.09 6.41
C ASN A 35 -17.39 -6.86 6.27
N LYS A 36 -17.02 -5.62 5.95
CA LYS A 36 -15.64 -5.15 5.91
C LYS A 36 -15.52 -4.06 6.96
N PRO A 37 -15.03 -4.38 8.17
CA PRO A 37 -14.98 -3.42 9.27
C PRO A 37 -14.04 -2.24 8.98
N LYS A 38 -13.05 -2.46 8.12
CA LYS A 38 -12.16 -1.43 7.57
C LYS A 38 -11.81 -1.75 6.12
N THR A 39 -11.30 -0.78 5.41
CA THR A 39 -10.68 -0.98 4.09
C THR A 39 -9.22 -1.41 4.25
N ILE A 40 -8.64 -2.00 3.20
CA ILE A 40 -7.19 -2.25 3.20
C ILE A 40 -6.42 -0.93 3.32
N THR A 41 -6.85 0.14 2.66
CA THR A 41 -6.23 1.47 2.79
C THR A 41 -6.20 1.96 4.24
N GLU A 42 -7.31 1.86 4.98
CA GLU A 42 -7.36 2.21 6.40
C GLU A 42 -6.44 1.32 7.24
N TYR A 43 -6.44 0.00 6.99
CA TYR A 43 -5.55 -0.92 7.69
C TYR A 43 -4.07 -0.61 7.45
N THR A 44 -3.70 -0.31 6.21
CA THR A 44 -2.31 -0.01 5.87
C THR A 44 -1.87 1.32 6.46
N ARG A 45 -2.75 2.33 6.51
CA ARG A 45 -2.43 3.61 7.17
C ARG A 45 -2.21 3.44 8.67
N GLU A 46 -2.83 2.49 9.34
CA GLU A 46 -2.57 2.21 10.78
C GLU A 46 -1.12 1.72 11.04
N LEU A 47 -0.44 1.17 10.02
CA LEU A 47 0.96 0.72 10.13
C LEU A 47 1.97 1.88 10.21
N ASN A 48 1.55 3.11 9.89
CA ASN A 48 2.40 4.31 9.92
C ASN A 48 2.98 4.61 11.30
N ASN A 49 2.35 4.12 12.37
CA ASN A 49 2.77 4.38 13.74
C ASN A 49 4.07 3.65 14.13
N THR A 50 4.61 2.80 13.24
CA THR A 50 5.79 1.97 13.53
C THR A 50 6.91 2.16 12.52
N ILE A 51 6.57 2.38 11.24
CA ILE A 51 7.55 2.44 10.15
C ILE A 51 7.15 3.59 9.22
N PRO A 52 8.09 4.49 8.84
CA PRO A 52 7.83 5.55 7.88
C PRO A 52 7.24 5.01 6.57
N ASP A 53 6.25 5.69 6.02
CA ASP A 53 5.47 5.17 4.90
C ASP A 53 5.02 6.20 3.88
N GLN A 54 4.62 5.67 2.73
CA GLN A 54 3.82 6.35 1.71
C GLN A 54 2.69 5.42 1.25
N VAL A 55 1.44 5.72 1.65
CA VAL A 55 0.25 4.95 1.27
C VAL A 55 -0.57 5.67 0.22
N PHE A 56 -0.62 5.11 -0.98
CA PHE A 56 -1.36 5.62 -2.12
C PHE A 56 -2.61 4.80 -2.40
N GLU A 57 -3.67 5.48 -2.84
CA GLU A 57 -4.86 4.82 -3.34
C GLU A 57 -4.70 4.42 -4.81
N SER A 58 -4.97 3.16 -5.14
CA SER A 58 -4.94 2.61 -6.48
C SER A 58 -6.32 2.04 -6.84
N PRO A 59 -7.23 2.88 -7.37
CA PRO A 59 -8.55 2.41 -7.74
C PRO A 59 -8.49 1.37 -8.85
N GLN A 60 -9.50 0.52 -8.88
CA GLN A 60 -9.68 -0.47 -9.94
C GLN A 60 -10.04 0.26 -11.25
N MET A 61 -9.18 0.17 -12.25
CA MET A 61 -9.35 0.85 -13.54
C MET A 61 -10.21 0.02 -14.49
N LYS A 62 -10.01 -1.30 -14.43
CA LYS A 62 -10.75 -2.29 -15.19
C LYS A 62 -11.02 -3.48 -14.29
N PRO A 63 -11.99 -4.30 -14.66
CA PRO A 63 -12.33 -5.42 -13.84
C PRO A 63 -11.15 -6.41 -13.69
N GLY A 64 -10.70 -6.67 -12.45
CA GLY A 64 -9.47 -7.41 -12.13
C GLY A 64 -8.15 -6.64 -12.31
N ILE A 65 -8.18 -5.36 -12.69
CA ILE A 65 -7.01 -4.55 -13.02
C ILE A 65 -6.99 -3.30 -12.14
N GLY A 66 -6.13 -3.31 -11.12
CA GLY A 66 -5.74 -2.12 -10.39
C GLY A 66 -4.87 -1.20 -11.25
N GLY A 67 -4.88 0.10 -10.95
CA GLY A 67 -4.00 1.02 -11.65
C GLY A 67 -3.91 2.40 -11.00
N LEU A 68 -3.02 3.22 -11.55
CA LEU A 68 -2.86 4.62 -11.20
C LEU A 68 -3.06 5.44 -12.47
N LYS A 69 -3.84 6.52 -12.38
CA LYS A 69 -3.91 7.51 -13.47
C LYS A 69 -2.53 8.13 -13.67
N GLY A 70 -2.16 8.47 -14.90
CA GLY A 70 -0.83 9.02 -15.20
C GLY A 70 -0.48 10.26 -14.36
N GLU A 71 -1.43 11.17 -14.16
CA GLU A 71 -1.26 12.34 -13.29
C GLU A 71 -0.96 11.95 -11.83
N LYS A 72 -1.67 10.95 -11.29
CA LYS A 72 -1.50 10.45 -9.92
C LYS A 72 -0.20 9.69 -9.79
N PHE A 73 0.15 8.88 -10.77
CA PHE A 73 1.42 8.18 -10.81
C PHE A 73 2.60 9.16 -10.74
N LYS A 74 2.60 10.22 -11.56
CA LYS A 74 3.63 11.26 -11.52
C LYS A 74 3.73 11.89 -10.13
N GLN A 75 2.59 12.26 -9.54
CA GLN A 75 2.55 12.89 -8.24
C GLN A 75 3.09 11.96 -7.14
N ASN A 76 2.64 10.70 -7.11
CA ASN A 76 3.13 9.70 -6.16
C ASN A 76 4.64 9.49 -6.29
N MET A 77 5.18 9.49 -7.52
CA MET A 77 6.62 9.36 -7.73
C MET A 77 7.41 10.54 -7.17
N LEU A 78 6.89 11.77 -7.31
CA LEU A 78 7.51 12.96 -6.73
C LEU A 78 7.48 12.90 -5.19
N GLU A 79 6.34 12.51 -4.60
CA GLU A 79 6.19 12.36 -3.15
C GLU A 79 7.14 11.30 -2.58
N ILE A 80 7.31 10.17 -3.26
CA ILE A 80 8.29 9.13 -2.88
C ILE A 80 9.72 9.69 -2.92
N MET A 81 10.09 10.44 -3.97
CA MET A 81 11.44 10.99 -4.09
C MET A 81 11.74 12.06 -3.03
N GLU A 82 10.78 12.93 -2.75
CA GLU A 82 10.87 13.93 -1.69
C GLU A 82 11.03 13.26 -0.33
N PHE A 83 10.18 12.27 -0.04
CA PHE A 83 10.23 11.49 1.18
C PHE A 83 11.58 10.78 1.38
N ILE A 84 12.12 10.14 0.34
CA ILE A 84 13.45 9.51 0.39
C ILE A 84 14.54 10.56 0.68
N SER A 85 14.44 11.75 0.09
CA SER A 85 15.40 12.84 0.30
C SER A 85 15.40 13.29 1.77
N THR A 86 14.22 13.47 2.36
CA THR A 86 14.07 13.80 3.78
C THR A 86 14.67 12.72 4.69
N LEU A 87 14.42 11.44 4.39
CA LEU A 87 15.01 10.34 5.17
C LEU A 87 16.54 10.31 5.08
N GLN A 88 17.13 10.69 3.96
CA GLN A 88 18.59 10.77 3.80
C GLN A 88 19.18 11.96 4.57
N GLU A 89 18.53 13.11 4.53
CA GLU A 89 18.95 14.31 5.26
C GLU A 89 18.92 14.10 6.79
N ASP A 90 17.81 13.55 7.32
CA ASP A 90 17.68 13.25 8.76
C ASP A 90 18.77 12.29 9.27
N ARG A 91 19.21 11.35 8.43
CA ARG A 91 20.34 10.46 8.75
C ARG A 91 21.68 11.14 8.75
N SER A 92 21.91 12.12 7.88
CA SER A 92 23.15 12.91 7.90
C SER A 92 23.32 13.62 9.26
N LEU A 93 22.21 13.92 9.93
CA LEU A 93 22.15 14.53 11.25
C LEU A 93 22.16 13.51 12.40
N LYS A 94 21.59 12.31 12.21
CA LYS A 94 21.49 11.24 13.22
C LYS A 94 22.05 9.93 12.68
N ARG A 95 23.27 9.61 13.09
CA ARG A 95 23.96 8.35 12.75
C ARG A 95 23.35 7.18 13.54
N SER A 96 22.14 6.74 13.19
CA SER A 96 21.55 5.54 13.79
C SER A 96 22.01 4.27 13.07
N GLU A 97 22.37 3.25 13.86
CA GLU A 97 22.91 1.97 13.38
C GLU A 97 21.82 0.89 13.21
N LYS A 98 20.58 1.11 13.68
CA LYS A 98 19.52 0.10 13.59
C LYS A 98 18.93 0.01 12.18
N LEU A 99 18.65 -1.21 11.75
CA LEU A 99 18.08 -1.52 10.43
C LEU A 99 16.64 -0.99 10.28
N GLU A 100 15.90 -0.91 11.39
CA GLU A 100 14.53 -0.40 11.47
C GLU A 100 14.46 1.10 11.17
N ASP A 101 15.46 1.86 11.63
CA ASP A 101 15.60 3.29 11.32
C ASP A 101 15.95 3.53 9.84
N ARG A 102 16.23 2.44 9.11
CA ARG A 102 16.51 2.48 7.68
C ARG A 102 15.39 2.04 6.77
N ALA A 103 14.35 1.50 7.37
CA ALA A 103 13.22 0.94 6.67
C ALA A 103 12.17 1.99 6.35
N PHE A 104 11.55 1.84 5.20
CA PHE A 104 10.29 2.49 4.87
C PHE A 104 9.46 1.56 4.00
N PHE A 105 8.18 1.86 3.85
CA PHE A 105 7.35 1.15 2.89
C PHE A 105 6.55 2.06 1.99
N VAL A 106 6.27 1.56 0.79
CA VAL A 106 5.34 2.19 -0.15
C VAL A 106 4.21 1.20 -0.41
N ALA A 107 2.98 1.66 -0.25
CA ALA A 107 1.81 0.83 -0.51
C ALA A 107 0.89 1.45 -1.56
N THR A 108 0.33 0.61 -2.41
CA THR A 108 -0.77 0.94 -3.31
C THR A 108 -1.98 0.10 -2.93
N THR A 109 -3.04 0.76 -2.48
CA THR A 109 -4.18 0.07 -1.84
C THR A 109 -5.51 0.55 -2.38
N TYR A 110 -6.53 -0.30 -2.25
CA TYR A 110 -7.92 0.05 -2.47
C TYR A 110 -8.78 -0.64 -1.41
N THR A 111 -10.10 -0.49 -1.48
CA THR A 111 -11.01 -1.02 -0.46
C THR A 111 -10.76 -2.49 -0.10
N CYS A 112 -10.53 -3.34 -1.11
CA CYS A 112 -10.50 -4.80 -0.95
C CYS A 112 -9.10 -5.43 -1.07
N HIS A 113 -8.14 -4.73 -1.66
CA HIS A 113 -6.85 -5.30 -2.06
C HIS A 113 -5.76 -4.23 -2.01
N GLY A 114 -4.52 -4.66 -1.96
CA GLY A 114 -3.38 -3.74 -2.04
C GLY A 114 -2.06 -4.48 -2.04
N VAL A 115 -1.00 -3.75 -2.37
CA VAL A 115 0.37 -4.24 -2.31
C VAL A 115 1.17 -3.25 -1.49
N LEU A 116 1.99 -3.76 -0.58
CA LEU A 116 2.98 -3.00 0.17
C LEU A 116 4.36 -3.55 -0.16
N ASN A 117 5.27 -2.63 -0.47
CA ASN A 117 6.66 -2.93 -0.78
C ASN A 117 7.53 -2.30 0.31
N PHE A 118 8.39 -3.11 0.89
CA PHE A 118 9.31 -2.72 1.94
C PHE A 118 10.68 -2.41 1.35
N PHE A 119 11.26 -1.30 1.77
CA PHE A 119 12.52 -0.79 1.23
C PHE A 119 13.45 -0.35 2.35
N TYR A 120 14.73 -0.26 2.01
CA TYR A 120 15.76 0.33 2.84
C TYR A 120 16.44 1.45 2.06
N VAL A 121 16.60 2.62 2.69
CA VAL A 121 17.47 3.64 2.10
C VAL A 121 18.92 3.19 2.28
N THR A 122 19.64 3.01 1.18
CA THR A 122 21.06 2.64 1.14
C THR A 122 21.97 3.85 1.27
#